data_AF-A0ABD3BP08-F1
#
_entry.id   AF-A0ABD3BP08-F1
#
_cell.length_a   1.000
_cell.length_b   1.000
_cell.length_c   1.000
_cell.angle_alpha   90.00
_cell.angle_beta   90.00
_cell.angle_gamma   90.00
#
_symmetry.space_group_name_H-M   'P 1'
#
loop_
_entity.id
_entity.type
_entity.pdbx_description
1 polymer ?
#
loop_
_entity_poly.entity_id
_entity_poly.type
_entity_poly.pdbx_seq_one_letter_code
_entity_poly.pdbx_strand_id
1 'polypeptide(L)'
;MGTELSELVVLAKLIIWDEAPMMSKYCFEALDRTLRDIMKVKDWANFDKPFGGKTIVFGGDFRQILPVILKGSRQDVVNATINASYICRNCEVLRLTRNMRLQSISTSDESLQLSKFAEWIAYIGDGTIGYEVDAFNVKIPDYMLIQDNGDPIDSLAQIIYPNIEERIDDPKYLQERAILAPTLDVVDAPVNDYMIAKMSGDCHKYFSSNMVCKSDSVGDMLGDVHTPEFLNSVKCSGLPNHEINLKV
;
A
#
# COMPACT_ATOMS: atom_id res chain seq x y z
N MET A 1 29.55 -8.85 17.05
CA MET A 1 28.58 -8.33 16.07
C MET A 1 27.71 -7.33 16.80
N GLY A 2 28.16 -6.07 16.84
CA GLY A 2 27.43 -4.96 17.47
C GLY A 2 27.36 -3.86 16.43
N THR A 3 26.21 -3.74 15.77
CA THR A 3 25.91 -2.57 14.94
C THR A 3 25.18 -1.56 15.81
N GLU A 4 25.30 -0.27 15.54
CA GLU A 4 24.55 0.79 16.24
C GLU A 4 23.03 0.50 16.27
N LEU A 5 22.52 -0.14 15.21
CA LEU A 5 21.14 -0.60 15.11
C LEU A 5 20.77 -1.67 16.16
N SER A 6 21.69 -2.59 16.48
CA SER A 6 21.45 -3.61 17.50
C SER A 6 21.33 -3.00 18.90
N GLU A 7 22.07 -1.94 19.19
CA GLU A 7 21.98 -1.21 20.45
C GLU A 7 20.65 -0.47 20.58
N LEU A 8 20.18 0.15 19.49
CA LEU A 8 18.86 0.80 19.44
C LEU A 8 17.73 -0.19 19.74
N VAL A 9 17.74 -1.35 19.07
CA VAL A 9 16.77 -2.44 19.30
C VAL A 9 16.81 -2.91 20.74
N VAL A 10 18.00 -3.03 21.30
CA VAL A 10 18.22 -3.44 22.68
C VAL A 10 17.62 -2.43 23.67
N LEU A 11 17.65 -1.13 23.39
CA LEU A 11 17.06 -0.08 24.21
C LEU A 11 15.54 0.06 24.03
N ALA A 12 15.03 -0.22 22.83
CA ALA A 12 13.60 -0.14 22.53
C ALA A 12 12.78 -1.02 23.47
N LYS A 13 11.70 -0.48 24.06
CA LYS A 13 10.78 -1.24 24.92
C LYS A 13 9.50 -1.66 24.20
N LEU A 14 9.10 -0.85 23.23
CA LEU A 14 7.90 -0.99 22.43
C LEU A 14 8.27 -0.81 20.96
N ILE A 15 7.77 -1.70 20.11
CA ILE A 15 7.86 -1.59 18.65
C ILE A 15 6.44 -1.63 18.11
N ILE A 16 6.07 -0.63 17.32
CA ILE A 16 4.76 -0.54 16.68
C ILE A 16 4.94 -0.85 15.20
N TRP A 17 4.14 -1.77 14.69
CA TRP A 17 4.14 -2.14 13.28
C TRP A 17 2.77 -1.82 12.70
N ASP A 18 2.69 -0.76 11.91
CA ASP A 18 1.46 -0.35 11.24
C ASP A 18 1.26 -1.11 9.92
N GLU A 19 0.01 -1.28 9.50
CA GLU A 19 -0.38 -2.06 8.33
C GLU A 19 0.17 -3.51 8.30
N ALA A 20 0.22 -4.14 9.47
CA ALA A 20 0.67 -5.52 9.63
C ALA A 20 -0.07 -6.55 8.75
N PRO A 21 -1.40 -6.45 8.50
CA PRO A 21 -2.11 -7.43 7.67
C PRO A 21 -1.62 -7.54 6.22
N MET A 22 -1.02 -6.47 5.67
CA MET A 22 -0.49 -6.47 4.30
C MET A 22 0.83 -7.23 4.17
N MET A 23 1.48 -7.57 5.27
CA MET A 23 2.80 -8.20 5.29
C MET A 23 2.74 -9.72 5.42
N SER A 24 3.64 -10.38 4.69
CA SER A 24 3.81 -11.83 4.82
C SER A 24 4.27 -12.19 6.23
N LYS A 25 3.75 -13.30 6.76
CA LYS A 25 4.10 -13.81 8.09
C LYS A 25 5.59 -13.99 8.29
N TYR A 26 6.31 -14.31 7.20
CA TYR A 26 7.74 -14.52 7.24
C TYR A 26 8.51 -13.27 7.66
N CYS A 27 7.98 -12.06 7.41
CA CYS A 27 8.57 -10.81 7.90
C CYS A 27 8.55 -10.75 9.43
N PHE A 28 7.41 -11.09 10.04
CA PHE A 28 7.26 -11.10 11.50
C PHE A 28 8.06 -12.23 12.16
N GLU A 29 8.08 -13.41 11.55
CA GLU A 29 8.86 -14.55 12.03
C GLU A 29 10.37 -14.30 11.92
N ALA A 30 10.81 -13.64 10.84
CA ALA A 30 12.19 -13.19 10.73
C ALA A 30 12.53 -12.19 11.84
N LEU A 31 11.68 -11.17 12.06
CA LEU A 31 11.88 -10.21 13.14
C LEU A 31 11.94 -10.90 14.52
N ASP A 32 11.01 -11.82 14.81
CA ASP A 32 10.98 -12.59 16.06
C ASP A 32 12.30 -13.33 16.31
N ARG A 33 12.79 -14.08 15.31
CA ARG A 33 14.08 -14.78 15.39
C ARG A 33 15.25 -13.82 15.62
N THR A 34 15.30 -12.74 14.85
CA THR A 34 16.36 -11.72 14.97
C THR A 34 16.35 -11.07 16.36
N LEU A 35 15.19 -10.72 16.90
CA LEU A 35 15.09 -10.11 18.23
C LEU A 35 15.46 -11.09 19.35
N ARG A 36 15.08 -12.37 19.25
CA ARG A 36 15.55 -13.41 20.19
C ARG A 36 17.06 -13.53 20.17
N ASP A 37 17.66 -13.54 18.99
CA ASP A 37 19.12 -13.64 18.82
C ASP A 37 19.88 -12.43 19.36
N ILE A 38 19.34 -11.22 19.21
CA ILE A 38 19.93 -9.99 19.77
C ILE A 38 19.75 -9.96 21.29
N MET A 39 18.55 -10.28 21.78
CA MET A 39 18.20 -10.11 23.19
C MET A 39 18.74 -11.21 24.10
N LYS A 40 19.07 -12.40 23.57
CA LYS A 40 19.74 -13.46 24.34
C LYS A 40 21.11 -13.05 24.87
N VAL A 41 21.76 -12.05 24.23
CA VAL A 41 23.04 -11.49 24.68
C VAL A 41 22.88 -10.75 26.01
N LYS A 42 21.69 -10.17 26.28
CA LYS A 42 21.40 -9.50 27.55
C LYS A 42 20.94 -10.45 28.64
N ASP A 43 20.09 -11.40 28.29
CA ASP A 43 19.60 -12.43 29.18
C ASP A 43 19.20 -13.64 28.34
N TRP A 44 19.83 -14.78 28.63
CA TRP A 44 19.64 -16.01 27.88
C TRP A 44 18.18 -16.50 27.90
N ALA A 45 17.44 -16.19 28.97
CA ALA A 45 16.02 -16.51 29.09
C ALA A 45 15.12 -15.76 28.07
N ASN A 46 15.64 -14.73 27.39
CA ASN A 46 14.90 -14.04 26.33
C ASN A 46 14.84 -14.83 25.02
N PHE A 47 15.69 -15.85 24.83
CA PHE A 47 15.68 -16.65 23.61
C PHE A 47 14.34 -17.37 23.37
N ASP A 48 13.71 -17.85 24.45
CA ASP A 48 12.44 -18.56 24.38
C ASP A 48 11.22 -17.64 24.39
N LYS A 49 11.41 -16.35 24.67
CA LYS A 49 10.33 -15.36 24.69
C LYS A 49 10.05 -14.84 23.27
N PRO A 50 8.77 -14.66 22.88
CA PRO A 50 8.43 -13.95 21.66
C PRO A 50 9.16 -12.60 21.59
N PHE A 51 9.72 -12.30 20.43
CA PHE A 51 10.48 -11.11 20.09
C PHE A 51 11.60 -10.77 21.09
N GLY A 52 12.24 -11.79 21.70
CA GLY A 52 13.29 -11.54 22.68
C GLY A 52 12.79 -10.84 23.95
N GLY A 53 11.51 -10.95 24.27
CA GLY A 53 10.87 -10.26 25.39
C GLY A 53 10.49 -8.80 25.11
N LYS A 54 10.56 -8.34 23.85
CA LYS A 54 10.09 -7.01 23.47
C LYS A 54 8.57 -6.97 23.37
N THR A 55 8.01 -5.81 23.71
CA THR A 55 6.58 -5.55 23.48
C THR A 55 6.39 -5.11 22.04
N ILE A 56 5.57 -5.83 21.28
CA ILE A 56 5.22 -5.50 19.89
C ILE A 56 3.73 -5.17 19.82
N VAL A 57 3.38 -4.11 19.11
CA VAL A 57 1.98 -3.76 18.79
C VAL A 57 1.81 -3.81 17.29
N PHE A 58 0.98 -4.74 16.82
CA PHE A 58 0.57 -4.82 15.41
C PHE A 58 -0.68 -3.96 15.21
N GLY A 59 -0.58 -2.96 14.34
CA GLY A 59 -1.67 -2.13 13.85
C GLY A 59 -2.06 -2.52 12.43
N GLY A 60 -3.29 -2.19 12.06
CA GLY A 60 -3.83 -2.41 10.72
C GLY A 60 -5.26 -2.93 10.74
N ASP A 61 -5.90 -2.92 9.58
CA ASP A 61 -7.26 -3.41 9.41
C ASP A 61 -7.26 -4.66 8.52
N PHE A 62 -7.71 -5.79 9.07
CA PHE A 62 -7.75 -7.08 8.38
C PHE A 62 -8.81 -7.15 7.27
N ARG A 63 -9.66 -6.12 7.16
CA ARG A 63 -10.58 -5.93 6.02
C ARG A 63 -9.88 -5.32 4.80
N GLN A 64 -8.66 -4.83 4.96
CA GLN A 64 -7.86 -4.29 3.86
C GLN A 64 -7.14 -5.40 3.09
N ILE A 65 -6.15 -5.02 2.29
CA ILE A 65 -5.46 -5.88 1.35
C ILE A 65 -4.63 -6.93 2.10
N LEU A 66 -4.80 -8.20 1.73
CA LEU A 66 -3.99 -9.32 2.23
C LEU A 66 -2.59 -9.33 1.60
N PRO A 67 -1.63 -10.09 2.13
CA PRO A 67 -0.28 -10.17 1.55
C PRO A 67 -0.33 -10.63 0.10
N VAL A 68 0.33 -9.90 -0.79
CA VAL A 68 0.36 -10.20 -2.21
C VAL A 68 1.36 -11.32 -2.49
N ILE A 69 0.87 -12.49 -2.93
CA ILE A 69 1.68 -13.62 -3.38
C ILE A 69 1.57 -13.74 -4.89
N LEU A 70 2.64 -13.37 -5.60
CA LEU A 70 2.67 -13.42 -7.06
C LEU A 70 2.41 -14.86 -7.54
N LYS A 71 1.39 -15.02 -8.39
CA LYS A 71 0.95 -16.33 -8.93
C LYS A 71 0.55 -17.35 -7.83
N GLY A 72 0.29 -16.88 -6.61
CA GLY A 72 -0.16 -17.72 -5.51
C GLY A 72 -1.64 -18.06 -5.60
N SER A 73 -2.01 -19.21 -5.06
CA SER A 73 -3.40 -19.59 -4.83
C SER A 73 -4.00 -18.84 -3.63
N ARG A 74 -5.33 -18.94 -3.46
CA ARG A 74 -6.01 -18.41 -2.25
C ARG A 74 -5.44 -19.03 -0.97
N GLN A 75 -5.09 -20.31 -1.00
CA GLN A 75 -4.47 -21.00 0.11
C GLN A 75 -3.09 -20.44 0.42
N ASP A 76 -2.29 -20.10 -0.60
CA ASP A 76 -0.97 -19.50 -0.41
C ASP A 76 -1.06 -18.13 0.26
N VAL A 77 -2.03 -17.30 -0.17
CA VAL A 77 -2.30 -15.99 0.46
C VAL A 77 -2.68 -16.16 1.92
N VAL A 78 -3.64 -17.05 2.23
CA VAL A 78 -4.05 -17.32 3.63
C VAL A 78 -2.87 -17.82 4.45
N ASN A 79 -2.06 -18.72 3.91
CA ASN A 79 -0.88 -19.26 4.56
C ASN A 79 0.20 -18.20 4.78
N ALA A 80 0.24 -17.13 3.99
CA ALA A 80 1.15 -16.01 4.15
C ALA A 80 0.65 -14.98 5.18
N THR A 81 -0.60 -15.02 5.63
CA THR A 81 -1.12 -14.06 6.63
C THR A 81 -0.50 -14.25 8.01
N ILE A 82 -0.42 -13.18 8.80
CA ILE A 82 0.02 -13.24 10.20
C ILE A 82 -0.81 -14.21 11.05
N ASN A 83 -2.10 -14.39 10.73
CA ASN A 83 -2.99 -15.34 11.41
C ASN A 83 -2.53 -16.80 11.26
N ALA A 84 -1.80 -17.12 10.19
CA ALA A 84 -1.20 -18.43 9.96
C ALA A 84 0.21 -18.58 10.57
N SER A 85 0.70 -17.58 11.31
CA SER A 85 1.98 -17.64 12.01
C SER A 85 1.85 -18.24 13.42
N TYR A 86 2.93 -18.84 13.91
CA TYR A 86 3.03 -19.23 15.32
C TYR A 86 2.99 -18.01 16.26
N ILE A 87 3.33 -16.81 15.78
CA ILE A 87 3.34 -15.56 16.56
C ILE A 87 1.92 -15.22 17.04
N CYS A 88 0.91 -15.42 16.18
CA CYS A 88 -0.48 -15.07 16.46
C CYS A 88 -1.02 -15.72 17.74
N ARG A 89 -0.50 -16.91 18.12
CA ARG A 89 -0.88 -17.62 19.36
C ARG A 89 -0.51 -16.86 20.64
N ASN A 90 0.45 -15.94 20.55
CA ASN A 90 0.90 -15.12 21.67
C ASN A 90 0.34 -13.69 21.60
N CYS A 91 -0.55 -13.39 20.64
CA CYS A 91 -1.12 -12.07 20.46
C CYS A 91 -2.42 -11.92 21.25
N GLU A 92 -2.56 -10.79 21.92
CA GLU A 92 -3.85 -10.31 22.43
C GLU A 92 -4.50 -9.41 21.38
N VAL A 93 -5.78 -9.66 21.07
CA VAL A 93 -6.52 -8.90 20.05
C VAL A 93 -7.26 -7.75 20.72
N LEU A 94 -6.85 -6.52 20.40
CA LEU A 94 -7.53 -5.30 20.82
C LEU A 94 -8.29 -4.71 19.63
N ARG A 95 -9.61 -4.53 19.78
CA ARG A 95 -10.49 -4.02 18.71
C ARG A 95 -10.91 -2.58 18.98
N LEU A 96 -10.52 -1.67 18.08
CA LEU A 96 -11.03 -0.30 18.07
C LEU A 96 -12.43 -0.30 17.43
N THR A 97 -13.40 0.32 18.10
CA THR A 97 -14.82 0.33 17.68
C THR A 97 -15.35 1.72 17.36
N ARG A 98 -14.65 2.77 17.75
CA ARG A 98 -15.05 4.16 17.51
C ARG A 98 -14.36 4.70 16.27
N ASN A 99 -15.13 5.01 15.23
CA ASN A 99 -14.62 5.66 14.03
C ASN A 99 -14.47 7.17 14.27
N MET A 100 -13.23 7.62 14.47
CA MET A 100 -12.94 9.03 14.73
C MET A 100 -13.13 9.93 13.49
N ARG A 101 -13.14 9.38 12.27
CA ARG A 101 -13.40 10.16 11.04
C ARG A 101 -14.83 10.70 10.98
N LEU A 102 -15.76 10.11 11.74
CA LEU A 102 -17.15 10.57 11.82
C LEU A 102 -17.34 11.73 12.83
N GLN A 103 -16.31 12.11 13.59
CA GLN A 103 -16.42 13.07 14.70
C GLN A 103 -16.17 14.53 14.29
N SER A 104 -15.72 14.80 13.06
CA SER A 104 -15.28 16.13 12.61
C SER A 104 -16.36 16.99 11.93
N ILE A 105 -17.65 16.62 12.00
CA ILE A 105 -18.72 17.28 11.23
C ILE A 105 -19.59 18.18 12.12
N SER A 106 -19.90 19.36 11.59
CA SER A 106 -20.64 20.45 12.25
C SER A 106 -22.16 20.41 12.05
N THR A 107 -22.69 19.67 11.07
CA THR A 107 -24.13 19.61 10.76
C THR A 107 -24.71 18.19 10.89
N SER A 108 -26.00 18.08 11.24
CA SER A 108 -26.68 16.79 11.49
C SER A 108 -26.82 15.93 10.24
N ASP A 109 -27.06 16.54 9.08
CA ASP A 109 -27.42 15.82 7.86
C ASP A 109 -26.18 15.24 7.15
N GLU A 110 -25.07 15.99 7.10
CA GLU A 110 -23.80 15.50 6.58
C GLU A 110 -23.24 14.36 7.44
N SER A 111 -23.38 14.48 8.77
CA SER A 111 -22.97 13.43 9.70
C SER A 111 -23.75 12.13 9.45
N LEU A 112 -25.05 12.22 9.18
CA LEU A 112 -25.89 11.05 8.87
C LEU A 112 -25.47 10.39 7.55
N GLN A 113 -25.21 11.16 6.50
CA GLN A 113 -24.77 10.60 5.21
C GLN A 113 -23.39 9.95 5.31
N LEU A 114 -22.45 10.61 5.99
CA LEU A 114 -21.11 10.03 6.18
C LEU A 114 -21.17 8.75 7.04
N SER A 115 -22.02 8.73 8.06
CA SER A 115 -22.22 7.53 8.88
C SER A 115 -22.76 6.37 8.04
N LYS A 116 -23.77 6.59 7.19
CA LYS A 116 -24.31 5.56 6.29
C LYS A 116 -23.24 5.05 5.32
N PHE A 117 -22.44 5.95 4.77
CA PHE A 117 -21.33 5.57 3.88
C PHE A 117 -20.27 4.74 4.60
N ALA A 118 -19.86 5.15 5.81
CA ALA A 118 -18.89 4.40 6.61
C ALA A 118 -19.40 3.01 7.00
N GLU A 119 -20.69 2.89 7.32
CA GLU A 119 -21.34 1.61 7.61
C GLU A 119 -21.37 0.71 6.38
N TRP A 120 -21.72 1.26 5.20
CA TRP A 120 -21.68 0.53 3.93
C TRP A 120 -20.29 -0.02 3.61
N ILE A 121 -19.23 0.78 3.78
CA ILE A 121 -17.84 0.33 3.61
C ILE A 121 -17.49 -0.78 4.62
N ALA A 122 -17.90 -0.66 5.88
CA ALA A 122 -17.65 -1.68 6.90
C ALA A 122 -18.31 -3.01 6.52
N TYR A 123 -19.55 -2.99 6.04
CA TYR A 123 -20.26 -4.19 5.61
C TYR A 123 -19.62 -4.87 4.39
N ILE A 124 -19.05 -4.09 3.46
CA ILE A 124 -18.24 -4.62 2.35
C ILE A 124 -17.00 -5.33 2.90
N GLY A 125 -16.27 -4.67 3.80
CA GLY A 125 -15.06 -5.24 4.41
C GLY A 125 -15.32 -6.49 5.25
N ASP A 126 -16.49 -6.59 5.87
CA ASP A 126 -16.95 -7.78 6.60
C ASP A 126 -17.48 -8.89 5.66
N GLY A 127 -17.59 -8.64 4.35
CA GLY A 127 -18.10 -9.60 3.36
C GLY A 127 -19.60 -9.90 3.52
N THR A 128 -20.35 -9.01 4.16
CA THR A 128 -21.79 -9.19 4.46
C THR A 128 -22.72 -8.63 3.38
N ILE A 129 -22.17 -7.85 2.44
CA ILE A 129 -22.87 -7.31 1.28
C ILE A 129 -22.29 -7.95 0.00
N GLY A 130 -23.19 -8.46 -0.84
CA GLY A 130 -22.89 -9.13 -2.10
C GLY A 130 -24.08 -9.99 -2.52
N TYR A 131 -24.22 -10.29 -3.81
CA TYR A 131 -25.38 -11.05 -4.32
C TYR A 131 -25.06 -12.51 -4.63
N GLU A 132 -23.79 -12.90 -4.65
CA GLU A 132 -23.35 -14.26 -4.96
C GLU A 132 -22.38 -14.78 -3.89
N VAL A 133 -22.57 -16.04 -3.51
CA VAL A 133 -21.78 -16.71 -2.45
C VAL A 133 -20.31 -16.90 -2.86
N ASP A 134 -20.02 -16.92 -4.17
CA ASP A 134 -18.68 -17.18 -4.74
C ASP A 134 -18.07 -15.99 -5.49
N ALA A 135 -18.81 -14.90 -5.71
CA ALA A 135 -18.32 -13.70 -6.35
C ALA A 135 -18.63 -12.49 -5.47
N PHE A 136 -17.59 -11.79 -5.03
CA PHE A 136 -17.65 -10.55 -4.25
C PHE A 136 -18.15 -9.36 -5.10
N ASN A 137 -19.28 -9.55 -5.79
CA ASN A 137 -19.92 -8.55 -6.62
C ASN A 137 -20.74 -7.61 -5.73
N VAL A 138 -20.19 -6.42 -5.51
CA VAL A 138 -20.83 -5.34 -4.76
C VAL A 138 -21.47 -4.36 -5.74
N LYS A 139 -22.75 -4.02 -5.55
CA LYS A 139 -23.38 -2.94 -6.30
C LYS A 139 -22.90 -1.59 -5.75
N ILE A 140 -22.21 -0.83 -6.58
CA ILE A 140 -21.86 0.56 -6.28
C ILE A 140 -23.14 1.41 -6.40
N PRO A 141 -23.47 2.24 -5.41
CA PRO A 141 -24.64 3.11 -5.48
C PRO A 141 -24.58 4.08 -6.67
N ASP A 142 -25.71 4.29 -7.33
CA ASP A 142 -25.79 5.08 -8.58
C ASP A 142 -25.29 6.53 -8.40
N TYR A 143 -25.42 7.09 -7.18
CA TYR A 143 -24.92 8.44 -6.87
C TYR A 143 -23.38 8.54 -6.78
N MET A 144 -22.68 7.42 -6.67
CA MET A 144 -21.21 7.37 -6.72
C MET A 144 -20.67 7.15 -8.13
N LEU A 145 -21.56 6.81 -9.08
CA LEU A 145 -21.16 6.54 -10.45
C LEU A 145 -21.02 7.85 -11.23
N ILE A 146 -19.89 7.98 -11.90
CA ILE A 146 -19.67 9.03 -12.89
C ILE A 146 -20.41 8.65 -14.16
N GLN A 147 -21.28 9.54 -14.65
CA GLN A 147 -21.92 9.37 -15.94
C GLN A 147 -20.92 9.75 -17.03
N ASP A 148 -20.55 8.76 -17.86
CA ASP A 148 -19.64 8.96 -18.98
C ASP A 148 -20.37 9.70 -20.12
N ASN A 149 -19.78 10.82 -20.57
CA ASN A 149 -20.27 11.62 -21.69
C ASN A 149 -19.41 11.48 -22.95
N GLY A 150 -18.50 10.50 -23.01
CA GLY A 150 -17.74 10.14 -24.20
C GLY A 150 -16.34 9.61 -23.89
N ASP A 151 -15.50 10.45 -23.29
CA ASP A 151 -14.17 10.05 -22.80
C ASP A 151 -14.22 9.89 -21.27
N PRO A 152 -14.06 8.66 -20.75
CA PRO A 152 -14.09 8.38 -19.32
C PRO A 152 -13.02 9.13 -18.52
N ILE A 153 -11.84 9.35 -19.10
CA ILE A 153 -10.71 9.99 -18.43
C ILE A 153 -10.94 11.50 -18.36
N ASP A 154 -11.42 12.09 -19.44
CA ASP A 154 -11.84 13.50 -19.45
C ASP A 154 -12.96 13.73 -18.44
N SER A 155 -13.99 12.86 -18.44
CA SER A 155 -15.11 12.93 -17.49
C SER A 155 -14.63 12.83 -16.04
N LEU A 156 -13.71 11.90 -15.75
CA LEU A 156 -13.11 11.73 -14.43
C LEU A 156 -12.28 12.97 -14.02
N ALA A 157 -11.43 13.46 -14.91
CA ALA A 157 -10.58 14.62 -14.66
C ALA A 157 -11.40 15.87 -14.38
N GLN A 158 -12.48 16.12 -15.15
CA GLN A 158 -13.35 17.28 -14.95
C GLN A 158 -14.14 17.21 -13.63
N ILE A 159 -14.54 16.01 -13.20
CA ILE A 159 -15.28 15.84 -11.95
C ILE A 159 -14.36 15.98 -10.72
N ILE A 160 -13.19 15.36 -10.76
CA ILE A 160 -12.27 15.38 -9.61
C ILE A 160 -11.47 16.69 -9.57
N TYR A 161 -10.99 17.16 -10.72
CA TYR A 161 -10.18 18.36 -10.87
C TYR A 161 -10.83 19.40 -11.82
N PRO A 162 -11.97 19.99 -11.44
CA PRO A 162 -12.62 21.02 -12.25
C PRO A 162 -11.74 22.25 -12.44
N ASN A 163 -11.56 22.68 -13.69
CA ASN A 163 -10.72 23.83 -14.07
C ASN A 163 -9.26 23.71 -13.58
N ILE A 164 -8.66 22.52 -13.72
CA ILE A 164 -7.28 22.26 -13.32
C ILE A 164 -6.28 23.28 -13.89
N GLU A 165 -6.49 23.74 -15.13
CA GLU A 165 -5.65 24.74 -15.81
C GLU A 165 -5.55 26.06 -15.03
N GLU A 166 -6.62 26.47 -14.35
CA GLU A 166 -6.68 27.74 -13.59
C GLU A 166 -6.27 27.57 -12.12
N ARG A 167 -6.28 26.34 -11.61
CA ARG A 167 -6.14 26.03 -10.18
C ARG A 167 -4.92 25.19 -9.83
N ILE A 168 -4.06 24.91 -10.81
CA ILE A 168 -2.85 24.10 -10.60
C ILE A 168 -1.93 24.71 -9.54
N ASP A 169 -1.92 26.05 -9.43
CA ASP A 169 -1.10 26.78 -8.46
C ASP A 169 -1.74 26.90 -7.06
N ASP A 170 -2.93 26.33 -6.83
CA ASP A 170 -3.58 26.31 -5.51
C ASP A 170 -3.26 25.00 -4.77
N PRO A 171 -2.36 25.02 -3.75
CA PRO A 171 -1.98 23.82 -3.04
C PRO A 171 -3.15 23.18 -2.27
N LYS A 172 -4.10 23.98 -1.77
CA LYS A 172 -5.26 23.44 -1.03
C LYS A 172 -6.19 22.71 -1.97
N TYR A 173 -6.42 23.28 -3.15
CA TYR A 173 -7.20 22.63 -4.20
C TYR A 173 -6.62 21.26 -4.56
N LEU A 174 -5.29 21.14 -4.73
CA LEU A 174 -4.66 19.88 -5.07
C LEU A 174 -4.66 18.85 -3.93
N GLN A 175 -4.44 19.28 -2.68
CA GLN A 175 -4.30 18.39 -1.52
C GLN A 175 -5.55 17.58 -1.18
N GLU A 176 -6.73 18.08 -1.54
CA GLU A 176 -8.02 17.45 -1.21
C GLU A 176 -8.48 16.42 -2.25
N ARG A 177 -7.69 16.17 -3.31
CA ARG A 177 -8.11 15.42 -4.49
C ARG A 177 -7.08 14.36 -4.86
N ALA A 178 -7.58 13.19 -5.24
CA ALA A 178 -6.77 12.10 -5.78
C ALA A 178 -7.59 11.24 -6.74
N ILE A 179 -6.93 10.71 -7.77
CA ILE A 179 -7.48 9.65 -8.62
C ILE A 179 -6.75 8.36 -8.26
N LEU A 180 -7.51 7.32 -7.91
CA LEU A 180 -7.01 5.99 -7.62
C LEU A 180 -7.50 5.04 -8.71
N ALA A 181 -6.62 4.17 -9.21
CA ALA A 181 -7.01 3.12 -10.15
C ALA A 181 -6.50 1.74 -9.70
N PRO A 182 -7.14 0.64 -10.15
CA PRO A 182 -6.78 -0.71 -9.70
C PRO A 182 -5.41 -1.19 -10.16
N THR A 183 -4.90 -0.69 -11.29
CA THR A 183 -3.64 -1.12 -11.90
C THR A 183 -2.82 0.07 -12.36
N LEU A 184 -1.49 -0.09 -12.36
CA LEU A 184 -0.55 0.91 -12.87
C LEU A 184 -0.77 1.19 -14.35
N ASP A 185 -1.19 0.21 -15.15
CA ASP A 185 -1.45 0.38 -16.58
C ASP A 185 -2.58 1.39 -16.86
N VAL A 186 -3.56 1.50 -15.96
CA VAL A 186 -4.65 2.50 -16.05
C VAL A 186 -4.20 3.87 -15.55
N VAL A 187 -3.24 3.93 -14.62
CA VAL A 187 -2.72 5.18 -14.05
C VAL A 187 -1.70 5.84 -14.97
N ASP A 188 -0.68 5.09 -15.40
CA ASP A 188 0.56 5.64 -15.95
C ASP A 188 0.35 6.32 -17.31
N ALA A 189 -0.27 5.64 -18.28
CA ALA A 189 -0.45 6.18 -19.62
C ALA A 189 -1.81 6.87 -19.85
N PRO A 190 -2.93 6.40 -19.29
CA PRO A 190 -4.22 7.05 -19.53
C PRO A 190 -4.48 8.28 -18.64
N VAL A 191 -4.28 8.18 -17.32
CA VAL A 191 -4.66 9.26 -16.39
C VAL A 191 -3.53 10.28 -16.20
N ASN A 192 -2.32 9.84 -15.86
CA ASN A 192 -1.22 10.75 -15.54
C ASN A 192 -0.80 11.58 -16.76
N ASP A 193 -0.64 10.95 -17.94
CA ASP A 193 -0.29 11.67 -19.16
C ASP A 193 -1.40 12.66 -19.57
N TYR A 194 -2.68 12.28 -19.43
CA TYR A 194 -3.80 13.19 -19.68
C TYR A 194 -3.75 14.41 -18.75
N MET A 195 -3.55 14.19 -17.44
CA MET A 195 -3.47 15.27 -16.47
C MET A 195 -2.26 16.18 -16.73
N ILE A 196 -1.09 15.62 -17.03
CA ILE A 196 0.11 16.38 -17.41
C ILE A 196 -0.16 17.22 -18.67
N ALA A 197 -0.86 16.68 -19.67
CA ALA A 197 -1.19 17.42 -20.88
C ALA A 197 -2.07 18.66 -20.61
N LYS A 198 -2.95 18.59 -19.61
CA LYS A 198 -3.81 19.70 -19.18
C LYS A 198 -3.11 20.74 -18.31
N MET A 199 -2.01 20.40 -17.66
CA MET A 199 -1.25 21.37 -16.86
C MET A 199 -0.54 22.38 -17.75
N SER A 200 -0.54 23.65 -17.36
CA SER A 200 0.35 24.67 -17.92
C SER A 200 1.81 24.38 -17.54
N GLY A 201 2.76 25.03 -18.23
CA GLY A 201 4.19 24.90 -17.94
C GLY A 201 4.96 23.98 -18.88
N ASP A 202 6.28 24.15 -18.88
CA ASP A 202 7.19 23.41 -19.73
C ASP A 202 7.36 21.98 -19.23
N CYS A 203 7.20 21.01 -20.13
CA CYS A 203 7.39 19.59 -19.82
C CYS A 203 8.88 19.24 -19.90
N HIS A 204 9.43 18.77 -18.79
CA HIS A 204 10.78 18.25 -18.70
C HIS A 204 10.77 16.72 -18.62
N LYS A 205 11.54 16.11 -19.52
CA LYS A 205 11.73 14.65 -19.58
C LYS A 205 12.98 14.25 -18.83
N TYR A 206 12.84 13.30 -17.92
CA TYR A 206 13.95 12.70 -17.18
C TYR A 206 14.04 11.21 -17.51
N PHE A 207 15.26 10.73 -17.74
CA PHE A 207 15.55 9.34 -18.07
C PHE A 207 16.31 8.67 -16.93
N SER A 208 15.92 7.44 -16.58
CA SER A 208 16.64 6.63 -15.60
C SER A 208 17.99 6.16 -16.17
N SER A 209 18.95 5.91 -15.28
CA SER A 209 20.24 5.31 -15.62
C SER A 209 20.38 3.97 -14.89
N ASN A 210 20.13 2.88 -15.61
CA ASN A 210 20.07 1.53 -15.07
C ASN A 210 21.30 0.71 -15.53
N MET A 211 21.92 -0.03 -14.62
CA MET A 211 23.07 -0.90 -14.94
C MET A 211 22.97 -2.24 -14.20
N VAL A 212 23.40 -3.31 -14.87
CA VAL A 212 23.49 -4.65 -14.27
C VAL A 212 24.68 -4.72 -13.32
N CYS A 213 24.45 -5.18 -12.09
CA CYS A 213 25.53 -5.45 -11.15
C CYS A 213 26.28 -6.72 -11.56
N LYS A 214 27.59 -6.59 -11.88
CA LYS A 214 28.44 -7.70 -12.35
C LYS A 214 28.97 -8.60 -11.24
N SER A 215 28.57 -8.40 -9.97
CA SER A 215 29.12 -9.13 -8.82
C SER A 215 28.56 -10.54 -8.66
N ASP A 216 27.38 -10.84 -9.23
CA ASP A 216 26.64 -12.09 -8.97
C ASP A 216 26.67 -13.08 -10.14
N SER A 217 27.33 -12.73 -11.25
CA SER A 217 27.43 -13.58 -12.44
C SER A 217 28.51 -14.65 -12.28
N VAL A 218 28.12 -15.84 -11.82
CA VAL A 218 28.89 -17.07 -12.02
C VAL A 218 28.75 -17.48 -13.49
N GLY A 219 29.52 -16.83 -14.37
CA GLY A 219 29.59 -17.14 -15.80
C GLY A 219 29.25 -15.94 -16.68
N ASP A 220 30.12 -15.73 -17.68
CA ASP A 220 30.14 -14.63 -18.66
C ASP A 220 28.91 -14.60 -19.61
N MET A 221 27.87 -15.39 -19.35
CA MET A 221 26.74 -15.60 -20.28
C MET A 221 25.44 -14.88 -19.92
N LEU A 222 25.34 -14.21 -18.76
CA LEU A 222 24.16 -13.38 -18.41
C LEU A 222 24.34 -11.88 -18.72
N GLY A 223 25.57 -11.40 -18.90
CA GLY A 223 25.84 -9.98 -19.15
C GLY A 223 25.25 -9.46 -20.46
N ASP A 224 25.13 -10.33 -21.47
CA ASP A 224 24.64 -10.00 -22.81
C ASP A 224 23.11 -10.07 -22.96
N VAL A 225 22.39 -10.62 -21.97
CA VAL A 225 20.92 -10.79 -22.06
C VAL A 225 20.17 -9.53 -21.58
N HIS A 226 20.79 -8.72 -20.73
CA HIS A 226 20.19 -7.55 -20.12
C HIS A 226 20.75 -6.27 -20.74
N THR A 227 20.31 -5.96 -21.97
CA THR A 227 20.70 -4.72 -22.65
C THR A 227 20.08 -3.50 -21.96
N PRO A 228 20.67 -2.29 -22.13
CA PRO A 228 20.05 -1.06 -21.64
C PRO A 228 18.61 -0.87 -22.14
N GLU A 229 18.31 -1.26 -23.38
CA GLU A 229 16.97 -1.19 -23.96
C GLU A 229 16.00 -2.11 -23.24
N PHE A 230 16.44 -3.33 -22.89
CA PHE A 230 15.65 -4.23 -22.07
C PHE A 230 15.37 -3.61 -20.69
N LEU A 231 16.40 -3.08 -20.00
CA LEU A 231 16.25 -2.43 -18.69
C LEU A 231 15.33 -1.21 -18.74
N ASN A 232 15.36 -0.44 -19.83
CA ASN A 232 14.49 0.71 -20.03
C ASN A 232 13.02 0.31 -20.26
N SER A 233 12.77 -0.93 -20.72
CA SER A 233 11.42 -1.47 -20.90
C SER A 233 10.80 -2.06 -19.64
N VAL A 234 11.60 -2.31 -18.59
CA VAL A 234 11.13 -2.93 -17.35
C VAL A 234 10.27 -1.94 -16.55
N LYS A 235 9.01 -2.32 -16.31
CA LYS A 235 8.11 -1.64 -15.37
C LYS A 235 7.99 -2.46 -14.09
N CYS A 236 8.35 -1.87 -12.96
CA CYS A 236 8.33 -2.52 -11.65
C CYS A 236 7.45 -1.72 -10.68
N SER A 237 6.60 -2.41 -9.94
CA SER A 237 5.85 -1.76 -8.85
C SER A 237 6.82 -1.20 -7.81
N GLY A 238 6.59 0.05 -7.39
CA GLY A 238 7.41 0.73 -6.37
C GLY A 238 8.70 1.37 -6.92
N LEU A 239 8.98 1.28 -8.22
CA LEU A 239 10.07 2.00 -8.87
C LEU A 239 9.53 2.92 -9.97
N PRO A 240 10.13 4.11 -10.17
CA PRO A 240 9.76 4.96 -11.29
C PRO A 240 10.08 4.29 -12.64
N ASN A 241 9.26 4.60 -13.65
CA ASN A 241 9.52 4.19 -15.03
C ASN A 241 10.81 4.84 -15.58
N HIS A 242 11.35 4.26 -16.66
CA HIS A 242 12.55 4.79 -17.30
C HIS A 242 12.42 6.26 -17.72
N GLU A 243 11.27 6.63 -18.28
CA GLU A 243 10.95 8.01 -18.63
C GLU A 243 9.93 8.57 -17.63
N ILE A 244 10.23 9.76 -17.09
CA ILE A 244 9.31 10.53 -16.25
C ILE A 244 9.15 11.91 -16.86
N ASN A 245 7.90 12.33 -17.05
CA ASN A 245 7.52 13.66 -17.50
C ASN A 245 7.10 14.50 -16.29
N LEU A 246 7.71 15.67 -16.11
CA LEU A 246 7.37 16.61 -15.05
C LEU A 246 7.11 18.00 -15.64
N LYS A 247 6.23 18.76 -15.00
CA LYS A 247 5.95 20.17 -15.32
C LYS A 247 6.17 21.06 -14.10
N VAL A 248 6.52 22.32 -14.34
CA VAL A 248 6.69 23.39 -13.35
C VAL A 248 5.51 24.33 -13.40
#